data_AF-A0A1E5UUU6-F1
#
_entry.id   AF-A0A1E5UUU6-F1
#
_cell.length_a   1.000
_cell.length_b   1.000
_cell.length_c   1.000
_cell.angle_alpha   90.00
_cell.angle_beta   90.00
_cell.angle_gamma   90.00
#
_symmetry.space_group_name_H-M   'P 1'
#
loop_
_entity.id
_entity.type
_entity.pdbx_description
1 polymer ?
#
loop_
_entity_poly.entity_id
_entity_poly.type
_entity_poly.pdbx_seq_one_letter_code
_entity_poly.pdbx_strand_id
1 'polypeptide(L)'
;MPLRDAARATCLSRAFLESWRCHPNLTLRQPNGAVGDLTDKIDRILRNHSGCLKVLELGLDGISCRYLDSWLRTAVTPGIEELTLRPFRWKYNIPCSLFSNGVRKSIRYLKLGFCTFPPHS
;
A
#
# COMPACT_ATOMS: atom_id res chain seq x y z
N MET A 1 -1.05 0.65 14.25
CA MET A 1 0.32 0.88 14.79
C MET A 1 1.11 1.70 13.79
N PRO A 2 1.75 2.82 14.20
CA PRO A 2 2.62 3.60 13.32
C PRO A 2 3.82 2.77 12.83
N LEU A 3 4.27 2.97 11.59
CA LEU A 3 5.36 2.20 10.97
C LEU A 3 6.67 2.24 11.79
N ARG A 4 6.94 3.37 12.48
CA ARG A 4 8.13 3.53 13.32
C ARG A 4 8.09 2.64 14.56
N ASP A 5 6.94 2.56 15.22
CA ASP A 5 6.76 1.74 16.41
C ASP A 5 6.74 0.26 16.04
N ALA A 6 6.13 -0.07 14.89
CA ALA A 6 6.19 -1.39 14.29
C ALA A 6 7.65 -1.84 14.06
N ALA A 7 8.45 -1.01 13.39
CA ALA A 7 9.85 -1.32 13.11
C ALA A 7 10.63 -1.58 14.40
N ARG A 8 10.47 -0.72 15.42
CA ARG A 8 11.13 -0.90 16.72
C ARG A 8 10.79 -2.23 17.36
N ALA A 9 9.50 -2.55 17.45
CA ALA A 9 9.07 -3.78 18.12
C ALA A 9 9.38 -5.05 17.30
N THR A 10 9.44 -4.97 15.96
CA THR A 10 9.89 -6.10 15.11
C THR A 10 11.36 -6.45 15.32
N CYS A 11 12.22 -5.46 15.62
CA CYS A 11 13.63 -5.70 15.91
C CYS A 11 13.84 -6.41 17.26
N LEU A 12 12.88 -6.32 18.18
CA LEU A 12 13.02 -6.83 19.55
C LEU A 12 12.51 -8.27 19.70
N SER A 13 11.66 -8.75 18.78
CA SER A 13 11.07 -10.08 18.89
C SER A 13 10.63 -10.64 17.55
N ARG A 14 11.00 -11.90 17.28
CA ARG A 14 10.53 -12.63 16.10
C ARG A 14 9.00 -12.82 16.11
N ALA A 15 8.41 -13.08 17.28
CA ALA A 15 6.95 -13.20 17.39
C ALA A 15 6.24 -11.90 17.03
N PHE A 16 6.83 -10.76 17.42
CA PHE A 16 6.30 -9.46 17.04
C PHE A 16 6.45 -9.20 15.53
N LEU A 17 7.59 -9.57 14.94
CA LEU A 17 7.79 -9.48 13.49
C LEU A 17 6.72 -10.28 12.72
N GLU A 18 6.47 -11.52 13.11
CA GLU A 18 5.44 -12.37 12.47
C GLU A 18 4.03 -11.79 12.66
N SER A 19 3.70 -11.31 13.87
CA SER A 19 2.43 -10.63 14.12
C SER A 19 2.28 -9.36 13.26
N TRP A 20 3.35 -8.58 13.11
CA TRP A 20 3.33 -7.40 12.26
C TRP A 20 3.16 -7.73 10.78
N ARG A 21 3.81 -8.78 10.27
CA ARG A 21 3.65 -9.23 8.87
C ARG A 21 2.22 -9.65 8.52
N CYS A 22 1.47 -10.11 9.52
CA CYS A 22 0.06 -10.52 9.39
C CYS A 22 -0.94 -9.45 9.87
N HIS A 23 -0.47 -8.25 10.21
CA HIS A 23 -1.33 -7.21 10.72
C HIS A 23 -2.28 -6.73 9.61
N PRO A 24 -3.60 -6.64 9.85
CA PRO A 24 -4.58 -6.38 8.78
C PRO A 24 -4.54 -4.95 8.24
N ASN A 25 -3.84 -4.03 8.91
CA ASN A 25 -3.80 -2.62 8.54
C ASN A 25 -2.36 -2.17 8.30
N LEU A 26 -2.11 -1.59 7.13
CA LEU A 26 -0.82 -1.03 6.73
C LEU A 26 -0.98 0.40 6.23
N THR A 27 -0.28 1.33 6.87
CA THR A 27 -0.25 2.75 6.47
C THR A 27 1.18 3.14 6.15
N LEU A 28 1.44 3.47 4.88
CA LEU A 28 2.72 3.97 4.40
C LEU A 28 2.53 5.39 3.89
N ARG A 29 3.03 6.36 4.65
CA ARG A 29 3.02 7.77 4.28
C ARG A 29 4.46 8.27 4.23
N GLN A 30 4.80 8.94 3.15
CA GLN A 30 6.06 9.67 3.06
C GLN A 30 6.00 10.90 3.98
N PRO A 31 6.95 11.06 4.92
CA PRO A 31 7.06 12.30 5.66
C PRO A 31 7.60 13.41 4.74
N ASN A 32 7.05 14.61 4.89
CA ASN A 32 7.45 15.81 4.12
C ASN A 32 8.97 16.00 4.18
N GLY A 33 9.62 16.17 3.02
CA GLY A 33 11.05 16.48 2.93
C GLY A 33 12.00 15.29 2.98
N ALA A 34 11.50 14.04 3.03
CA ALA A 34 12.34 12.86 2.91
C ALA A 34 12.80 12.66 1.45
N VAL A 35 13.98 13.20 1.13
CA VAL A 35 14.72 12.97 -0.13
C VAL A 35 15.68 11.80 0.11
N GLY A 36 15.35 10.63 -0.41
CA GLY A 36 16.14 9.41 -0.28
C GLY A 36 15.34 8.19 -0.73
N ASP A 37 16.00 7.04 -0.80
CA ASP A 37 15.47 5.76 -1.31
C ASP A 37 14.38 5.15 -0.39
N LEU A 38 13.23 5.84 -0.35
CA LEU A 38 12.02 5.38 0.33
C LEU A 38 11.28 4.35 -0.53
N THR A 39 11.50 4.36 -1.85
CA THR A 39 10.94 3.41 -2.81
C THR A 39 11.31 1.98 -2.44
N ASP A 40 12.60 1.67 -2.29
CA ASP A 40 13.04 0.30 -2.01
C ASP A 40 12.57 -0.17 -0.63
N LYS A 41 12.43 0.76 0.32
CA LYS A 41 11.86 0.47 1.64
C LYS A 41 10.38 0.12 1.56
N ILE A 42 9.60 0.89 0.79
CA ILE A 42 8.17 0.61 0.59
C ILE A 42 8.00 -0.73 -0.13
N ASP A 43 8.77 -0.97 -1.20
CA ASP A 43 8.73 -2.23 -1.94
C ASP A 43 9.03 -3.42 -1.01
N ARG A 44 10.09 -3.32 -0.20
CA ARG A 44 10.45 -4.36 0.76
C ARG A 44 9.36 -4.55 1.83
N ILE A 45 8.73 -3.49 2.32
CA ILE A 45 7.64 -3.60 3.29
C ILE A 45 6.46 -4.34 2.67
N LEU A 46 5.99 -3.92 1.50
CA LEU A 46 4.82 -4.52 0.84
C LEU A 46 5.06 -6.01 0.52
N ARG A 47 6.27 -6.37 0.07
CA ARG A 47 6.62 -7.78 -0.17
C ARG A 47 6.70 -8.64 1.09
N ASN A 48 7.10 -8.05 2.22
CA ASN A 48 7.19 -8.76 3.49
C ASN A 48 5.88 -8.80 4.26
N HIS A 49 4.92 -7.96 3.89
CA HIS A 49 3.62 -7.86 4.51
C HIS A 49 2.63 -8.73 3.74
N SER A 50 2.79 -10.05 3.90
CA SER A 50 2.11 -11.08 3.10
C SER A 50 0.83 -11.62 3.74
N GLY A 51 0.44 -11.17 4.94
CA GLY A 51 -0.77 -11.64 5.59
C GLY A 51 -2.04 -10.95 5.09
N CYS A 52 -3.19 -11.39 5.60
CA CYS A 52 -4.56 -10.98 5.29
C CYS A 52 -4.80 -9.46 5.43
N LEU A 53 -4.18 -8.67 4.57
CA LEU A 53 -4.22 -7.22 4.56
C LEU A 53 -5.63 -6.80 4.18
N LYS A 54 -6.28 -6.08 5.09
CA LYS A 54 -7.62 -5.56 4.93
C LYS A 54 -7.62 -4.08 4.61
N VAL A 55 -6.69 -3.32 5.19
CA VAL A 55 -6.62 -1.87 5.05
C VAL A 55 -5.25 -1.47 4.55
N LEU A 56 -5.19 -0.85 3.37
CA LEU A 56 -3.97 -0.29 2.81
C LEU A 56 -4.13 1.21 2.59
N GLU A 57 -3.20 1.98 3.14
CA GLU A 57 -3.06 3.40 2.83
C GLU A 57 -1.65 3.70 2.30
N LEU A 58 -1.60 4.27 1.10
CA LEU A 58 -0.39 4.78 0.45
C LEU A 58 -0.50 6.30 0.23
N GLY A 59 0.25 7.07 1.03
CA GLY A 59 0.46 8.51 0.83
C GLY A 59 1.87 8.77 0.29
N LEU A 60 1.99 9.09 -0.99
CA LEU A 60 3.25 9.03 -1.74
C LEU A 60 3.70 10.42 -2.18
N ASP A 61 3.95 11.29 -1.20
CA ASP A 61 4.36 12.69 -1.40
C ASP A 61 5.79 12.83 -1.96
N GLY A 62 5.93 12.74 -3.30
CA GLY A 62 7.20 12.91 -4.00
C GLY A 62 7.80 11.60 -4.55
N ILE A 63 7.04 10.49 -4.54
CA ILE A 63 7.44 9.21 -5.14
C ILE A 63 6.86 9.09 -6.56
N SER A 64 7.69 8.58 -7.47
CA SER A 64 7.27 8.27 -8.85
C SER A 64 6.18 7.21 -8.88
N CYS A 65 5.13 7.44 -9.68
CA CYS A 65 4.06 6.47 -9.91
C CYS A 65 4.52 5.17 -10.59
N ARG A 66 5.77 5.09 -11.09
CA ARG A 66 6.29 3.94 -11.83
C ARG A 66 6.28 2.61 -11.05
N TYR A 67 6.26 2.67 -9.72
CA TYR A 67 6.22 1.47 -8.86
C TYR A 67 4.82 1.13 -8.34
N LEU A 68 3.85 2.03 -8.51
CA LEU A 68 2.50 1.84 -7.99
C LEU A 68 1.85 0.57 -8.52
N ASP A 69 1.97 0.28 -9.81
CA ASP A 69 1.40 -0.93 -10.40
C ASP A 69 1.94 -2.20 -9.72
N SER A 70 3.25 -2.27 -9.51
CA SER A 70 3.90 -3.42 -8.85
C SER A 70 3.48 -3.54 -7.39
N TRP A 71 3.44 -2.43 -6.68
CA TRP A 71 3.03 -2.36 -5.28
C TRP A 71 1.57 -2.77 -5.07
N LEU A 72 0.69 -2.24 -5.92
CA LEU A 72 -0.73 -2.54 -5.87
C LEU A 72 -1.00 -4.01 -6.24
N ARG A 73 -0.33 -4.55 -7.25
CA ARG A 73 -0.43 -5.99 -7.57
C ARG A 73 0.03 -6.91 -6.44
N THR A 74 0.99 -6.45 -5.63
CA THR A 74 1.51 -7.23 -4.50
C THR A 74 0.58 -7.16 -3.29
N ALA A 75 0.06 -5.97 -2.98
CA ALA A 75 -0.65 -5.72 -1.73
C ALA A 75 -2.18 -5.81 -1.84
N VAL A 76 -2.75 -5.52 -3.01
CA VAL A 76 -4.20 -5.60 -3.24
C VAL A 76 -4.55 -7.04 -3.58
N THR A 77 -4.92 -7.79 -2.55
CA THR A 77 -5.28 -9.21 -2.64
C THR A 77 -6.77 -9.42 -2.36
N PRO A 78 -7.36 -10.58 -2.71
CA PRO A 78 -8.72 -10.92 -2.34
C PRO A 78 -8.84 -10.94 -0.81
N GLY A 79 -9.61 -10.02 -0.24
CA GLY A 79 -9.69 -9.81 1.21
C GLY A 79 -9.41 -8.37 1.64
N ILE A 80 -8.85 -7.55 0.76
CA ILE A 80 -8.74 -6.12 1.02
C ILE A 80 -10.12 -5.48 1.10
N GLU A 81 -10.35 -4.73 2.16
CA GLU A 81 -11.61 -4.07 2.47
C GLU A 81 -11.52 -2.55 2.25
N GLU A 82 -10.35 -1.95 2.49
CA GLU A 82 -10.14 -0.51 2.38
C GLU A 82 -8.84 -0.18 1.65
N LEU A 83 -8.94 0.70 0.64
CA LEU A 83 -7.80 1.16 -0.14
C LEU A 83 -7.78 2.69 -0.21
N THR A 84 -6.71 3.31 0.28
CA THR A 84 -6.45 4.74 0.13
C THR A 84 -5.18 4.96 -0.69
N LEU A 85 -5.31 5.63 -1.84
CA LEU A 85 -4.20 5.99 -2.72
C LEU A 85 -4.13 7.49 -2.92
N ARG A 86 -2.99 8.07 -2.57
CA ARG A 86 -2.69 9.49 -2.79
C ARG A 86 -1.29 9.66 -3.40
N PRO A 87 -1.12 9.39 -4.70
CA PRO A 87 0.03 9.86 -5.46
C PRO A 87 0.10 11.39 -5.47
N PHE A 88 1.27 11.95 -5.23
CA PHE A 88 1.46 13.40 -5.21
C PHE A 88 1.90 13.92 -6.57
N ARG A 89 1.26 14.99 -7.05
CA ARG A 89 1.59 15.76 -8.27
C ARG A 89 1.51 15.02 -9.62
N TRP A 90 1.20 13.72 -9.63
CA TRP A 90 1.10 12.95 -10.86
C TRP A 90 -0.25 12.26 -10.97
N LYS A 91 -0.88 12.38 -12.15
CA LYS A 91 -2.10 11.65 -12.48
C LYS A 91 -1.77 10.17 -12.64
N TYR A 92 -2.25 9.33 -11.73
CA TYR A 92 -2.04 7.89 -11.79
C TYR A 92 -3.25 7.19 -12.43
N ASN A 93 -3.01 6.41 -13.48
CA ASN A 93 -4.05 5.61 -14.11
C ASN A 93 -4.15 4.27 -13.38
N ILE A 94 -5.25 4.06 -12.65
CA ILE A 94 -5.46 2.82 -11.93
C ILE A 94 -5.85 1.73 -12.93
N PRO A 95 -5.10 0.61 -13.01
CA PRO A 95 -5.47 -0.48 -13.90
C PRO A 95 -6.78 -1.13 -13.41
N CYS A 96 -7.78 -1.26 -14.29
CA CYS A 96 -9.08 -1.87 -13.93
C CYS A 96 -8.94 -3.32 -13.44
N SER A 97 -7.90 -4.03 -13.91
CA SER A 97 -7.56 -5.38 -13.46
C SER A 97 -7.19 -5.46 -11.98
N LEU A 98 -6.85 -4.34 -11.33
CA LEU A 98 -6.55 -4.29 -9.90
C LEU A 98 -7.72 -4.77 -9.03
N PHE A 99 -8.96 -4.51 -9.45
CA PHE A 99 -10.16 -4.90 -8.71
C PHE A 99 -10.75 -6.23 -9.21
N SER A 100 -10.02 -6.96 -10.05
CA SER A 100 -10.44 -8.30 -10.50
C SER A 100 -10.22 -9.37 -9.41
N ASN A 101 -10.48 -10.64 -9.73
CA ASN A 101 -10.19 -11.79 -8.84
C ASN A 101 -10.78 -11.72 -7.43
N GLY A 102 -11.98 -11.14 -7.27
CA GLY A 102 -12.70 -11.11 -6.00
C GLY A 102 -12.40 -9.89 -5.12
N VAL A 103 -11.40 -9.07 -5.45
CA VAL A 103 -11.13 -7.79 -4.76
C VAL A 103 -12.36 -6.88 -4.81
N ARG A 104 -13.05 -6.78 -5.96
CA ARG A 104 -14.30 -6.02 -6.10
C ARG A 104 -15.39 -6.43 -5.09
N LYS A 105 -15.39 -7.70 -4.64
CA LYS A 105 -16.39 -8.20 -3.68
C LYS A 105 -16.03 -7.87 -2.23
N SER A 106 -14.74 -7.75 -1.92
CA SER A 106 -14.27 -7.48 -0.55
C SER A 106 -14.15 -5.99 -0.25
N ILE A 107 -13.87 -5.16 -1.26
CA ILE A 107 -13.64 -3.74 -1.07
C ILE A 107 -14.92 -3.01 -0.67
N ARG A 108 -14.84 -2.24 0.42
CA ARG A 108 -15.93 -1.46 1.03
C ARG A 108 -15.62 0.03 1.05
N TYR A 109 -14.34 0.39 1.09
CA TYR A 109 -13.90 1.77 1.10
C TYR A 109 -12.78 2.01 0.07
N LEU A 110 -12.94 3.06 -0.74
CA LEU A 110 -11.95 3.45 -1.72
C LEU A 110 -11.79 4.97 -1.68
N LYS A 111 -10.57 5.44 -1.36
CA LYS A 111 -10.20 6.86 -1.39
C LYS A 111 -9.06 7.08 -2.35
N LEU A 112 -9.33 7.84 -3.41
CA LEU A 112 -8.38 8.10 -4.49
C LEU A 112 -8.12 9.60 -4.61
N GLY A 113 -6.86 10.01 -4.54
CA GLY A 113 -6.42 11.38 -4.83
C GLY A 113 -5.49 11.38 -6.04
N PHE A 114 -5.68 12.29 -6.99
CA PHE A 114 -4.89 12.36 -8.24
C PHE A 114 -4.86 11.05 -9.05
N CYS A 115 -5.88 10.21 -8.93
CA CYS A 115 -6.03 9.00 -9.72
C CYS A 115 -7.13 9.13 -10.77
N THR A 116 -6.99 8.40 -11.86
CA THR A 116 -8.04 8.24 -12.88
C THR A 116 -8.20 6.80 -13.31
N PHE A 117 -9.41 6.48 -13.75
CA PHE A 117 -9.68 5.23 -14.44
C PHE A 117 -9.53 5.45 -15.95
N PRO A 118 -8.82 4.58 -16.68
CA PRO A 118 -8.83 4.60 -18.12
C PRO A 118 -10.27 4.39 -18.64
N PRO A 119 -10.69 5.08 -19.72
CA PRO A 119 -11.93 4.73 -20.39
C PRO A 119 -11.84 3.27 -20.88
N HIS A 120 -12.93 2.52 -20.76
CA HIS A 120 -13.00 1.17 -21.32
C HIS A 120 -13.00 1.31 -22.85
N SER A 121 -11.93 0.83 -23.50
CA SER A 121 -11.84 0.66 -24.95
C SER A 121 -12.60 -0.58 -25.39
#